data_AF-A0A6A0IP05-F1
#
_entry.id   AF-A0A6A0IP05-F1
#
_cell.length_a   1.000
_cell.length_b   1.000
_cell.length_c   1.000
_cell.angle_alpha   90.00
_cell.angle_beta   90.00
_cell.angle_gamma   90.00
#
_symmetry.space_group_name_H-M   'P 1'
#
loop_
_entity.id
_entity.type
_entity.pdbx_description
1 polymer ?
#
loop_
_entity_poly.entity_id
_entity_poly.type
_entity_poly.pdbx_seq_one_letter_code
_entity_poly.pdbx_strand_id
1 'polypeptide(L)'
;MNVDVTSAAGTVTRTFQIPTCAAPAQAFSGSIAATDLSQNPRQYRDGVPTGCAGKTCTAPTVTGTFYYDELAYANAAAAPRCYTVNVNSPGTCNGNVFLAAYSPSFAGNGSCTNFLGDIGSNPSGPGSFQFTVPAGAPFELVVTATTASATCNSYAGSISGFVSLADGGRPTAAASGAATICPGQSTTLSGSGGATCSWTPATGLDDPTSCTPTASPTTTTTYDLTVATAGGCTSGNTSKVTVTVVPDVTDPSVTAPAAVTVDQPLCCGASGGATGTSSAALAAFLAGGSATDGCDPAPARLAPQVGGVDATNATCFEAGTTSVDFRYQDAAGNVGTASSSVTVRLFGDLDLGGSVDPADMVVLQSYFNFAATPGVPPFAAPVGLADLTHDTFVDPADMVILQSYFNFAVSCLAP
;
A
#
# COMPACT_ATOMS: atom_id res chain seq x y z
N MET A 1 -35.59 21.38 -5.09
CA MET A 1 -36.71 21.31 -4.13
C MET A 1 -36.90 22.69 -3.53
N ASN A 2 -38.15 23.17 -3.43
CA ASN A 2 -38.45 24.44 -2.80
C ASN A 2 -39.03 24.16 -1.41
N VAL A 3 -38.48 24.82 -0.38
CA VAL A 3 -39.09 24.82 0.95
C VAL A 3 -39.71 26.18 1.15
N ASP A 4 -41.03 26.20 1.29
CA ASP A 4 -41.81 27.39 1.57
C ASP A 4 -42.02 27.49 3.08
N VAL A 5 -41.50 28.56 3.68
CA VAL A 5 -41.78 28.88 5.08
C VAL A 5 -42.80 30.01 5.08
N THR A 6 -44.04 29.70 5.48
CA THR A 6 -45.13 30.68 5.55
C THR A 6 -45.33 31.17 6.96
N SER A 7 -45.43 32.49 7.11
CA SER A 7 -45.79 33.18 8.36
C SER A 7 -46.91 34.21 8.10
N ALA A 8 -47.42 34.82 9.17
CA ALA A 8 -48.41 35.90 9.07
C ALA A 8 -47.94 37.11 8.24
N ALA A 9 -46.63 37.27 8.05
CA ALA A 9 -46.03 38.33 7.23
C ALA A 9 -45.83 37.94 5.75
N GLY A 10 -46.17 36.70 5.35
CA GLY A 10 -46.02 36.18 4.00
C GLY A 10 -45.23 34.87 3.92
N THR A 11 -45.09 34.33 2.70
CA THR A 11 -44.33 33.11 2.40
C THR A 11 -42.94 33.46 1.87
N VAL A 12 -41.91 32.83 2.44
CA VAL A 12 -40.54 32.86 1.92
C VAL A 12 -40.19 31.50 1.33
N THR A 13 -39.98 31.47 0.02
CA THR A 13 -39.47 30.29 -0.68
C THR A 13 -37.95 30.28 -0.65
N ARG A 14 -37.37 29.17 -0.18
CA ARG A 14 -35.94 28.88 -0.33
C ARG A 14 -35.77 27.72 -1.31
N THR A 15 -35.08 27.99 -2.41
CA THR A 15 -34.75 26.99 -3.43
C THR A 15 -33.48 26.27 -3.01
N PHE A 16 -33.60 24.96 -2.79
CA PHE A 16 -32.45 24.09 -2.59
C PHE A 16 -32.22 23.27 -3.87
N GLN A 17 -31.01 23.39 -4.42
CA GLN A 17 -30.50 22.45 -5.41
C GLN A 17 -29.93 21.26 -4.66
N ILE A 18 -30.61 20.11 -4.71
CA ILE A 18 -30.03 18.86 -4.24
C ILE A 18 -29.11 18.39 -5.38
N PRO A 19 -27.80 18.16 -5.16
CA PRO A 19 -26.91 17.67 -6.20
C PRO A 19 -27.45 16.34 -6.73
N THR A 20 -28.03 16.35 -7.92
CA THR A 20 -28.57 15.15 -8.56
C THR A 20 -27.39 14.37 -9.10
N CYS A 21 -26.84 13.48 -8.28
CA CYS A 21 -26.08 12.32 -8.72
C CYS A 21 -27.03 11.40 -9.51
N ALA A 22 -27.41 11.80 -10.73
CA ALA A 22 -28.23 11.01 -11.63
C ALA A 22 -27.29 10.20 -12.51
N ALA A 23 -27.46 8.88 -12.55
CA ALA A 23 -26.84 8.08 -13.61
C ALA A 23 -27.22 8.67 -14.98
N PRO A 24 -26.32 8.64 -15.97
CA PRO A 24 -26.65 9.09 -17.31
C PRO A 24 -27.90 8.36 -17.81
N ALA A 25 -28.79 9.09 -18.48
CA ALA A 25 -29.98 8.51 -19.08
C ALA A 25 -29.59 7.40 -20.06
N GLN A 26 -30.29 6.27 -20.03
CA GLN A 26 -30.06 5.21 -21.01
C GLN A 26 -30.72 5.63 -22.34
N ALA A 27 -29.95 5.63 -23.43
CA ALA A 27 -30.46 5.93 -24.75
C ALA A 27 -31.19 4.71 -25.34
N PHE A 28 -32.22 4.97 -26.14
CA PHE A 28 -32.87 3.95 -26.98
C PHE A 28 -33.09 4.47 -28.39
N SER A 29 -33.07 3.57 -29.36
CA SER A 29 -33.37 3.86 -30.77
C SER A 29 -33.79 2.61 -31.51
N GLY A 30 -34.63 2.77 -32.53
CA GLY A 30 -35.10 1.66 -33.36
C GLY A 30 -35.86 2.14 -34.60
N SER A 31 -36.58 1.23 -35.25
CA SER A 31 -37.42 1.48 -36.43
C SER A 31 -38.63 0.55 -36.38
N ILE A 32 -39.79 0.99 -36.84
CA ILE A 32 -41.01 0.17 -36.89
C ILE A 32 -41.24 -0.30 -38.33
N ALA A 33 -41.17 -1.60 -38.58
CA ALA A 33 -41.42 -2.27 -39.84
C ALA A 33 -42.76 -3.05 -39.84
N ALA A 34 -43.25 -3.41 -41.03
CA ALA A 34 -44.49 -4.19 -41.17
C ALA A 34 -44.36 -5.65 -40.68
N THR A 35 -43.13 -6.09 -40.41
CA THR A 35 -42.81 -7.40 -39.83
C THR A 35 -42.78 -7.40 -38.30
N ASP A 36 -42.89 -6.23 -37.67
CA ASP A 36 -42.86 -6.13 -36.22
C ASP A 36 -44.18 -6.60 -35.61
N LEU A 37 -44.22 -6.61 -34.27
CA LEU A 37 -45.42 -6.96 -33.54
C LEU A 37 -46.56 -6.02 -33.94
N SER A 38 -47.77 -6.55 -34.02
CA SER A 38 -48.95 -5.77 -34.41
C SER A 38 -50.07 -5.88 -33.39
N GLN A 39 -50.86 -4.82 -33.26
CA GLN A 39 -51.95 -4.71 -32.31
C GLN A 39 -53.20 -4.11 -32.96
N ASN A 40 -54.37 -4.52 -32.46
CA ASN A 40 -55.67 -3.94 -32.80
C ASN A 40 -56.64 -4.16 -31.63
N PRO A 41 -57.16 -3.10 -30.99
CA PRO A 41 -56.91 -1.68 -31.23
C PRO A 41 -55.54 -1.20 -30.71
N ARG A 42 -55.19 0.07 -30.96
CA ARG A 42 -54.07 0.76 -30.25
C ARG A 42 -54.58 1.57 -29.05
N GLN A 43 -53.68 1.91 -28.12
CA GLN A 43 -54.01 2.71 -26.94
C GLN A 43 -54.64 4.08 -27.31
N TYR A 44 -55.63 4.49 -26.51
CA TYR A 44 -56.26 5.82 -26.62
C TYR A 44 -55.29 6.93 -26.20
N ARG A 45 -55.43 8.11 -26.83
CA ARG A 45 -54.58 9.29 -26.61
C ARG A 45 -55.45 10.43 -26.10
N ASP A 46 -55.24 10.83 -24.86
CA ASP A 46 -55.98 11.92 -24.19
C ASP A 46 -55.31 13.29 -24.34
N GLY A 47 -54.12 13.34 -24.95
CA GLY A 47 -53.33 14.56 -25.12
C GLY A 47 -52.53 14.99 -23.89
N VAL A 48 -52.57 14.23 -22.79
CA VAL A 48 -51.94 14.61 -21.52
C VAL A 48 -50.83 13.61 -21.16
N PRO A 49 -49.55 14.01 -21.17
CA PRO A 49 -48.47 13.12 -20.74
C PRO A 49 -48.61 12.71 -19.27
N THR A 50 -48.28 11.47 -18.96
CA THR A 50 -48.32 10.97 -17.56
C THR A 50 -47.21 11.60 -16.72
N GLY A 51 -47.52 11.91 -15.46
CA GLY A 51 -46.55 12.28 -14.42
C GLY A 51 -46.24 11.10 -13.48
N CYS A 52 -45.28 11.22 -12.56
CA CYS A 52 -44.94 10.16 -11.60
C CYS A 52 -46.14 9.61 -10.78
N ALA A 53 -47.17 10.43 -10.57
CA ALA A 53 -48.41 10.04 -9.89
C ALA A 53 -49.25 9.02 -10.67
N GLY A 54 -48.90 8.73 -11.93
CA GLY A 54 -49.68 7.90 -12.84
C GLY A 54 -50.86 8.66 -13.45
N LYS A 55 -51.56 8.00 -14.37
CA LYS A 55 -52.85 8.45 -14.89
C LYS A 55 -53.73 7.24 -15.21
N THR A 56 -55.04 7.46 -15.29
CA THR A 56 -55.99 6.39 -15.65
C THR A 56 -55.86 6.06 -17.14
N CYS A 57 -55.72 4.77 -17.46
CA CYS A 57 -55.78 4.31 -18.83
C CYS A 57 -57.20 4.42 -19.39
N THR A 58 -57.35 5.01 -20.58
CA THR A 58 -58.62 5.02 -21.30
C THR A 58 -58.68 3.83 -22.25
N ALA A 59 -59.79 3.09 -22.21
CA ALA A 59 -59.97 1.90 -23.03
C ALA A 59 -59.74 2.19 -24.53
N PRO A 60 -59.03 1.31 -25.25
CA PRO A 60 -58.67 1.56 -26.63
C PRO A 60 -59.89 1.44 -27.55
N THR A 61 -60.17 2.51 -28.31
CA THR A 61 -61.31 2.58 -29.24
C THR A 61 -60.89 2.72 -30.70
N VAL A 62 -59.59 2.91 -30.97
CA VAL A 62 -59.05 3.15 -32.31
C VAL A 62 -58.61 1.82 -32.92
N THR A 63 -59.44 1.29 -33.82
CA THR A 63 -59.18 0.03 -34.52
C THR A 63 -58.31 0.22 -35.76
N GLY A 64 -57.52 -0.81 -36.08
CA GLY A 64 -56.59 -0.84 -37.20
C GLY A 64 -55.39 -1.71 -36.87
N THR A 65 -54.61 -2.10 -37.87
CA THR A 65 -53.34 -2.80 -37.63
C THR A 65 -52.27 -1.77 -37.31
N PHE A 66 -51.72 -1.78 -36.11
CA PHE A 66 -50.64 -0.87 -35.71
C PHE A 66 -49.40 -1.68 -35.33
N TYR A 67 -48.27 -1.38 -35.95
CA TYR A 67 -46.99 -2.03 -35.65
C TYR A 67 -46.30 -1.35 -34.46
N TYR A 68 -45.58 -2.12 -33.66
CA TYR A 68 -44.90 -1.63 -32.46
C TYR A 68 -43.67 -2.44 -32.09
N ASP A 69 -42.77 -1.79 -31.34
CA ASP A 69 -41.65 -2.41 -30.65
C ASP A 69 -41.88 -2.43 -29.14
N GLU A 70 -41.28 -3.41 -28.46
CA GLU A 70 -41.21 -3.50 -26.99
C GLU A 70 -39.76 -3.39 -26.54
N LEU A 71 -39.48 -2.43 -25.65
CA LEU A 71 -38.17 -2.23 -25.06
C LEU A 71 -38.22 -2.59 -23.58
N ALA A 72 -37.50 -3.64 -23.19
CA ALA A 72 -37.52 -4.16 -21.83
C ALA A 72 -36.51 -3.46 -20.91
N TYR A 73 -36.96 -3.14 -19.70
CA TYR A 73 -36.18 -2.52 -18.63
C TYR A 73 -36.58 -3.12 -17.27
N ALA A 74 -35.87 -2.73 -16.20
CA ALA A 74 -36.22 -3.14 -14.84
C ALA A 74 -35.92 -2.04 -13.81
N ASN A 75 -36.75 -1.98 -12.77
CA ASN A 75 -36.43 -1.31 -11.54
C ASN A 75 -35.68 -2.25 -10.60
N ALA A 76 -34.36 -2.26 -10.69
CA ALA A 76 -33.50 -3.06 -9.81
C ALA A 76 -33.42 -2.53 -8.36
N ALA A 77 -34.12 -1.44 -8.02
CA ALA A 77 -34.09 -0.87 -6.68
C ALA A 77 -34.98 -1.61 -5.70
N ALA A 78 -34.67 -1.45 -4.41
CA ALA A 78 -35.50 -1.92 -3.30
C ALA A 78 -36.72 -1.02 -3.02
N ALA A 79 -36.90 0.07 -3.77
CA ALA A 79 -38.03 1.00 -3.63
C ALA A 79 -38.68 1.31 -4.99
N PRO A 80 -39.97 1.72 -5.02
CA PRO A 80 -40.60 2.22 -6.23
C PRO A 80 -39.87 3.45 -6.78
N ARG A 81 -39.76 3.56 -8.11
CA ARG A 81 -39.05 4.66 -8.76
C ARG A 81 -39.84 5.30 -9.87
N CYS A 82 -39.78 6.62 -9.93
CA CYS A 82 -40.30 7.37 -11.06
C CYS A 82 -39.25 7.48 -12.18
N TYR A 83 -39.61 6.99 -13.35
CA TYR A 83 -38.83 7.08 -14.57
C TYR A 83 -39.30 8.26 -15.41
N THR A 84 -38.38 8.91 -16.11
CA THR A 84 -38.70 9.93 -17.11
C THR A 84 -38.20 9.46 -18.46
N VAL A 85 -39.11 9.37 -19.42
CA VAL A 85 -38.82 9.05 -20.82
C VAL A 85 -38.86 10.35 -21.62
N ASN A 86 -37.79 10.63 -22.34
CA ASN A 86 -37.68 11.70 -23.31
C ASN A 86 -37.63 11.10 -24.71
N VAL A 87 -38.42 11.63 -25.63
CA VAL A 87 -38.40 11.28 -27.04
C VAL A 87 -37.76 12.44 -27.77
N ASN A 88 -36.52 12.25 -28.21
CA ASN A 88 -35.71 13.32 -28.81
C ASN A 88 -35.89 13.37 -30.33
N SER A 89 -36.10 12.21 -30.94
CA SER A 89 -36.50 12.06 -32.34
C SER A 89 -37.78 11.21 -32.37
N PRO A 90 -38.96 11.83 -32.52
CA PRO A 90 -40.24 11.10 -32.62
C PRO A 90 -40.38 10.32 -33.93
N GLY A 91 -39.33 10.34 -34.75
CA GLY A 91 -39.13 9.54 -35.93
C GLY A 91 -39.57 10.21 -37.22
N THR A 92 -38.91 9.84 -38.32
CA THR A 92 -39.34 10.17 -39.68
C THR A 92 -40.43 9.20 -40.12
N CYS A 93 -41.56 9.17 -39.41
CA CYS A 93 -42.66 8.25 -39.68
C CYS A 93 -43.80 8.93 -40.48
N ASN A 94 -44.60 8.15 -41.20
CA ASN A 94 -45.86 8.60 -41.82
C ASN A 94 -47.00 8.70 -40.77
N GLY A 95 -46.73 9.43 -39.68
CA GLY A 95 -47.63 9.57 -38.51
C GLY A 95 -46.97 9.75 -37.13
N ASN A 96 -45.64 9.85 -37.02
CA ASN A 96 -44.87 9.80 -35.76
C ASN A 96 -45.12 8.52 -34.92
N VAL A 97 -44.40 8.38 -33.80
CA VAL A 97 -44.60 7.30 -32.81
C VAL A 97 -45.41 7.75 -31.59
N PHE A 98 -45.98 6.79 -30.87
CA PHE A 98 -46.59 6.98 -29.55
C PHE A 98 -45.96 6.00 -28.56
N LEU A 99 -45.66 6.46 -27.36
CA LEU A 99 -44.97 5.66 -26.35
C LEU A 99 -45.82 5.51 -25.10
N ALA A 100 -45.83 4.29 -24.57
CA ALA A 100 -46.49 3.95 -23.32
C ALA A 100 -45.67 2.92 -22.54
N ALA A 101 -45.75 2.99 -21.21
CA ALA A 101 -45.02 2.14 -20.30
C ALA A 101 -45.97 1.16 -19.58
N TYR A 102 -45.52 -0.08 -19.43
CA TYR A 102 -46.28 -1.17 -18.82
C TYR A 102 -45.42 -1.95 -17.84
N SER A 103 -46.00 -2.46 -16.75
CA SER A 103 -45.32 -3.37 -15.81
C SER A 103 -46.27 -4.45 -15.28
N PRO A 104 -45.86 -5.73 -15.26
CA PRO A 104 -44.54 -6.24 -15.64
C PRO A 104 -44.25 -6.22 -17.15
N SER A 105 -45.29 -6.27 -17.99
CA SER A 105 -45.18 -6.32 -19.46
C SER A 105 -46.46 -5.78 -20.13
N PHE A 106 -46.38 -5.48 -21.42
CA PHE A 106 -47.51 -5.13 -22.26
C PHE A 106 -48.38 -6.36 -22.55
N ALA A 107 -49.71 -6.19 -22.50
CA ALA A 107 -50.67 -7.28 -22.73
C ALA A 107 -51.23 -7.31 -24.16
N GLY A 108 -50.67 -6.51 -25.08
CA GLY A 108 -51.13 -6.40 -26.46
C GLY A 108 -52.41 -5.54 -26.63
N ASN A 109 -52.77 -5.28 -27.88
CA ASN A 109 -54.06 -4.68 -28.29
C ASN A 109 -54.45 -3.39 -27.57
N GLY A 110 -53.47 -2.52 -27.28
CA GLY A 110 -53.68 -1.26 -26.57
C GLY A 110 -54.30 -1.43 -25.18
N SER A 111 -54.18 -2.62 -24.58
CA SER A 111 -54.83 -2.99 -23.33
C SER A 111 -54.41 -2.08 -22.18
N CYS A 112 -55.36 -1.76 -21.30
CA CYS A 112 -55.08 -1.04 -20.06
C CYS A 112 -54.49 -1.93 -18.96
N THR A 113 -54.42 -3.25 -19.18
CA THR A 113 -53.73 -4.15 -18.26
C THR A 113 -52.26 -3.74 -18.16
N ASN A 114 -51.72 -3.69 -16.93
CA ASN A 114 -50.33 -3.35 -16.62
C ASN A 114 -49.91 -1.91 -16.98
N PHE A 115 -50.84 -1.06 -17.41
CA PHE A 115 -50.51 0.31 -17.84
C PHE A 115 -49.97 1.16 -16.69
N LEU A 116 -48.85 1.87 -16.94
CA LEU A 116 -48.24 2.80 -15.99
C LEU A 116 -48.30 4.27 -16.44
N GLY A 117 -48.21 4.54 -17.74
CA GLY A 117 -48.22 5.90 -18.27
C GLY A 117 -47.92 5.98 -19.76
N ASP A 118 -48.21 7.13 -20.37
CA ASP A 118 -47.95 7.37 -21.79
C ASP A 118 -47.62 8.84 -22.08
N ILE A 119 -47.18 9.09 -23.31
CA ILE A 119 -46.75 10.40 -23.79
C ILE A 119 -47.89 11.39 -24.10
N GLY A 120 -49.15 10.96 -23.94
CA GLY A 120 -50.38 11.75 -24.08
C GLY A 120 -50.78 11.97 -25.53
N SER A 121 -49.86 12.48 -26.34
CA SER A 121 -50.09 12.85 -27.74
C SER A 121 -48.94 12.37 -28.64
N ASN A 122 -49.15 12.47 -29.95
CA ASN A 122 -48.08 12.24 -30.91
C ASN A 122 -47.07 13.40 -30.87
N PRO A 123 -45.84 13.20 -30.41
CA PRO A 123 -44.83 14.24 -30.46
C PRO A 123 -44.57 14.67 -31.91
N SER A 124 -44.79 15.96 -32.23
CA SER A 124 -44.34 16.62 -33.49
C SER A 124 -42.94 17.25 -33.34
N GLY A 125 -42.37 17.18 -32.14
CA GLY A 125 -41.04 17.56 -31.72
C GLY A 125 -40.69 16.81 -30.43
N PRO A 126 -39.64 17.19 -29.69
CA PRO A 126 -39.29 16.51 -28.45
C PRO A 126 -40.46 16.44 -27.46
N GLY A 127 -40.68 15.26 -26.89
CA GLY A 127 -41.77 15.01 -25.93
C GLY A 127 -41.27 14.24 -24.72
N SER A 128 -42.02 14.28 -23.61
CA SER A 128 -41.64 13.54 -22.41
C SER A 128 -42.85 13.07 -21.60
N PHE A 129 -42.68 11.99 -20.86
CA PHE A 129 -43.63 11.54 -19.85
C PHE A 129 -42.92 10.79 -18.74
N GLN A 130 -43.64 10.57 -17.64
CA GLN A 130 -43.14 9.92 -16.45
C GLN A 130 -44.11 8.84 -15.98
N PHE A 131 -43.58 7.88 -15.24
CA PHE A 131 -44.34 6.80 -14.62
C PHE A 131 -43.56 6.19 -13.47
N THR A 132 -44.25 5.57 -12.53
CA THR A 132 -43.62 4.92 -11.37
C THR A 132 -43.65 3.40 -11.52
N VAL A 133 -42.51 2.75 -11.36
CA VAL A 133 -42.35 1.29 -11.40
C VAL A 133 -42.11 0.77 -9.98
N PRO A 134 -42.83 -0.27 -9.52
CA PRO A 134 -42.57 -0.89 -8.21
C PRO A 134 -41.13 -1.40 -8.04
N ALA A 135 -40.70 -1.57 -6.79
CA ALA A 135 -39.40 -2.13 -6.45
C ALA A 135 -39.21 -3.53 -7.06
N GLY A 136 -38.04 -3.80 -7.64
CA GLY A 136 -37.69 -5.09 -8.23
C GLY A 136 -38.46 -5.48 -9.49
N ALA A 137 -39.38 -4.65 -9.99
CA ALA A 137 -40.29 -5.02 -11.06
C ALA A 137 -39.68 -4.77 -12.46
N PRO A 138 -39.89 -5.69 -13.43
CA PRO A 138 -39.64 -5.40 -14.83
C PRO A 138 -40.68 -4.41 -15.37
N PHE A 139 -40.33 -3.73 -16.45
CA PHE A 139 -41.27 -2.92 -17.21
C PHE A 139 -40.86 -2.82 -18.67
N GLU A 140 -41.83 -2.51 -19.52
CA GLU A 140 -41.65 -2.38 -20.97
C GLU A 140 -42.08 -1.00 -21.43
N LEU A 141 -41.30 -0.43 -22.34
CA LEU A 141 -41.68 0.74 -23.12
C LEU A 141 -42.13 0.28 -24.49
N VAL A 142 -43.40 0.51 -24.80
CA VAL A 142 -44.02 0.13 -26.07
C VAL A 142 -43.99 1.34 -26.99
N VAL A 143 -43.34 1.21 -28.16
CA VAL A 143 -43.23 2.27 -29.17
C VAL A 143 -44.10 1.89 -30.36
N THR A 144 -45.21 2.60 -30.55
CA THR A 144 -46.25 2.25 -31.53
C THR A 144 -46.31 3.24 -32.69
N ALA A 145 -46.40 2.75 -33.92
CA ALA A 145 -46.72 3.57 -35.09
C ALA A 145 -48.19 4.01 -35.02
N THR A 146 -48.46 5.30 -35.21
CA THR A 146 -49.79 5.82 -34.83
C THR A 146 -50.85 5.87 -35.92
N THR A 147 -50.43 5.70 -37.18
CA THR A 147 -51.28 5.56 -38.36
C THR A 147 -51.39 4.06 -38.67
N ALA A 148 -52.58 3.57 -38.98
CA ALA A 148 -52.80 2.16 -39.29
C ALA A 148 -51.93 1.74 -40.48
N SER A 149 -51.26 0.59 -40.34
CA SER A 149 -50.33 0.00 -41.30
C SER A 149 -49.11 0.88 -41.66
N ALA A 150 -48.84 1.95 -40.92
CA ALA A 150 -47.67 2.78 -41.17
C ALA A 150 -46.42 2.21 -40.50
N THR A 151 -45.28 2.40 -41.16
CA THR A 151 -43.94 2.10 -40.65
C THR A 151 -43.23 3.38 -40.19
N CYS A 152 -42.15 3.21 -39.44
CA CYS A 152 -41.28 4.30 -39.02
C CYS A 152 -39.81 3.96 -39.27
N ASN A 153 -39.12 4.79 -40.05
CA ASN A 153 -37.73 4.52 -40.44
C ASN A 153 -36.73 4.65 -39.28
N SER A 154 -37.03 5.48 -38.30
CA SER A 154 -36.22 5.62 -37.09
C SER A 154 -37.03 6.26 -35.97
N TYR A 155 -36.73 5.95 -34.72
CA TYR A 155 -37.11 6.73 -33.54
C TYR A 155 -35.93 6.71 -32.56
N ALA A 156 -35.82 7.72 -31.70
CA ALA A 156 -34.81 7.75 -30.65
C ALA A 156 -35.24 8.58 -29.43
N GLY A 157 -34.76 8.17 -28.27
CA GLY A 157 -35.03 8.85 -27.01
C GLY A 157 -34.07 8.42 -25.91
N SER A 158 -34.41 8.82 -24.68
CA SER A 158 -33.70 8.40 -23.49
C SER A 158 -34.65 8.15 -22.34
N ILE A 159 -34.26 7.26 -21.44
CA ILE A 159 -34.95 6.98 -20.19
C ILE A 159 -34.01 7.26 -19.01
N SER A 160 -34.52 7.95 -18.00
CA SER A 160 -33.80 8.34 -16.79
C SER A 160 -34.61 7.97 -15.54
N GLY A 161 -34.00 8.08 -14.35
CA GLY A 161 -34.62 7.64 -13.09
C GLY A 161 -34.09 6.31 -12.55
N PHE A 162 -33.03 5.75 -13.16
CA PHE A 162 -32.39 4.50 -12.71
C PHE A 162 -31.55 4.64 -11.42
N VAL A 163 -31.35 5.84 -10.90
CA VAL A 163 -30.66 6.09 -9.62
C VAL A 163 -31.35 7.26 -8.92
N SER A 164 -31.67 7.10 -7.63
CA SER A 164 -32.20 8.16 -6.75
C SER A 164 -31.34 8.30 -5.49
N LEU A 165 -31.22 9.53 -4.99
CA LEU A 165 -30.56 9.82 -3.71
C LEU A 165 -31.27 9.15 -2.52
N ALA A 166 -32.57 8.87 -2.66
CA ALA A 166 -33.39 8.21 -1.64
C ALA A 166 -33.03 6.72 -1.44
N ASP A 167 -32.31 6.10 -2.38
CA ASP A 167 -31.84 4.71 -2.27
C ASP A 167 -30.49 4.58 -1.53
N GLY A 168 -30.05 5.65 -0.85
CA GLY A 168 -28.68 5.77 -0.32
C GLY A 168 -27.68 6.31 -1.35
N GLY A 169 -28.14 7.14 -2.30
CA GLY A 169 -27.53 7.43 -3.61
C GLY A 169 -26.23 8.24 -3.65
N ARG A 170 -25.37 8.12 -2.64
CA ARG A 170 -23.94 8.40 -2.78
C ARG A 170 -23.17 7.20 -2.24
N PRO A 171 -22.11 6.72 -2.93
CA PRO A 171 -21.31 5.64 -2.38
C PRO A 171 -20.78 6.02 -0.99
N THR A 172 -20.54 5.02 -0.14
CA THR A 172 -19.90 5.26 1.17
C THR A 172 -18.43 4.92 1.03
N ALA A 173 -17.55 5.93 1.09
CA ALA A 173 -16.12 5.71 1.06
C ALA A 173 -15.69 4.93 2.31
N ALA A 174 -14.82 3.94 2.13
CA ALA A 174 -14.16 3.23 3.23
C ALA A 174 -12.66 3.12 2.93
N ALA A 175 -11.86 3.72 3.80
CA ALA A 175 -10.39 3.74 3.74
C ALA A 175 -9.79 2.82 4.81
N SER A 176 -8.75 2.07 4.45
CA SER A 176 -7.95 1.25 5.35
C SER A 176 -6.46 1.30 4.97
N GLY A 177 -5.61 0.65 5.75
CA GLY A 177 -4.14 0.71 5.59
C GLY A 177 -3.46 1.72 6.51
N ALA A 178 -4.08 2.05 7.65
CA ALA A 178 -3.40 2.81 8.69
C ALA A 178 -2.20 2.01 9.19
N ALA A 179 -1.04 2.65 9.23
CA ALA A 179 0.21 2.03 9.65
C ALA A 179 1.08 3.03 10.40
N THR A 180 1.98 2.50 11.21
CA THR A 180 3.12 3.25 11.75
C THR A 180 4.34 2.83 10.95
N ILE A 181 5.05 3.80 10.37
CA ILE A 181 6.21 3.58 9.51
C ILE A 181 7.39 4.42 10.01
N CYS A 182 8.60 3.97 9.67
CA CYS A 182 9.81 4.75 9.87
C CYS A 182 10.04 5.71 8.68
N PRO A 183 10.90 6.74 8.83
CA PRO A 183 11.23 7.64 7.73
C PRO A 183 11.77 6.86 6.52
N GLY A 184 11.25 7.17 5.32
CA GLY A 184 11.65 6.52 4.07
C GLY A 184 10.96 5.18 3.78
N GLN A 185 10.21 4.63 4.73
CA GLN A 185 9.39 3.43 4.49
C GLN A 185 8.05 3.78 3.81
N SER A 186 7.31 2.74 3.42
CA SER A 186 6.01 2.90 2.77
C SER A 186 4.98 1.87 3.26
N THR A 187 3.71 2.15 3.02
CA THR A 187 2.58 1.25 3.27
C THR A 187 1.57 1.34 2.14
N THR A 188 0.75 0.31 1.94
CA THR A 188 -0.32 0.34 0.93
C THR A 188 -1.64 0.74 1.58
N LEU A 189 -2.27 1.79 1.05
CA LEU A 189 -3.62 2.16 1.44
C LEU A 189 -4.64 1.36 0.61
N SER A 190 -5.86 1.21 1.12
CA SER A 190 -6.95 0.61 0.35
C SER A 190 -8.21 1.46 0.50
N GLY A 191 -8.83 1.77 -0.64
CA GLY A 191 -10.06 2.52 -0.75
C GLY A 191 -11.15 1.68 -1.41
N SER A 192 -12.35 1.73 -0.86
CA SER A 192 -13.51 1.00 -1.37
C SER A 192 -14.80 1.80 -1.25
N GLY A 193 -15.88 1.25 -1.82
CA GLY A 193 -17.21 1.86 -1.83
C GLY A 193 -17.61 2.53 -3.13
N GLY A 194 -16.70 2.66 -4.11
CA GLY A 194 -16.97 3.19 -5.44
C GLY A 194 -16.16 2.48 -6.53
N ALA A 195 -16.37 2.88 -7.79
CA ALA A 195 -15.62 2.40 -8.95
C ALA A 195 -14.29 3.14 -9.16
N THR A 196 -14.21 4.41 -8.73
CA THR A 196 -12.97 5.20 -8.77
C THR A 196 -12.69 5.79 -7.39
N CYS A 197 -11.41 6.02 -7.10
CA CYS A 197 -10.92 6.58 -5.84
C CYS A 197 -10.18 7.89 -6.07
N SER A 198 -10.17 8.75 -5.05
CA SER A 198 -9.38 9.97 -5.03
C SER A 198 -8.95 10.25 -3.59
N TRP A 199 -7.64 10.36 -3.40
CA TRP A 199 -7.00 10.60 -2.12
C TRP A 199 -6.43 12.01 -2.04
N THR A 200 -6.56 12.64 -0.88
CA THR A 200 -5.95 13.94 -0.58
C THR A 200 -5.37 13.97 0.83
N PRO A 201 -4.18 14.55 1.07
CA PRO A 201 -3.28 15.15 0.08
C PRO A 201 -2.63 14.09 -0.82
N ALA A 202 -2.12 14.50 -1.99
CA ALA A 202 -1.35 13.62 -2.89
C ALA A 202 0.11 13.41 -2.43
N THR A 203 0.57 14.21 -1.47
CA THR A 203 1.94 14.18 -0.96
C THR A 203 2.27 12.80 -0.38
N GLY A 204 3.37 12.21 -0.88
CA GLY A 204 3.81 10.89 -0.46
C GLY A 204 2.95 9.75 -0.99
N LEU A 205 2.05 9.96 -1.96
CA LEU A 205 1.37 8.88 -2.68
C LEU A 205 2.00 8.68 -4.07
N ASP A 206 2.11 7.43 -4.51
CA ASP A 206 2.54 7.08 -5.87
C ASP A 206 1.49 7.45 -6.93
N ASP A 207 0.21 7.18 -6.66
CA ASP A 207 -0.94 7.55 -7.49
C ASP A 207 -2.16 7.89 -6.62
N PRO A 208 -2.49 9.18 -6.40
CA PRO A 208 -3.63 9.58 -5.58
C PRO A 208 -5.00 9.22 -6.18
N THR A 209 -5.07 8.68 -7.39
CA THR A 209 -6.31 8.23 -8.05
C THR A 209 -6.51 6.72 -8.02
N SER A 210 -5.48 5.97 -7.63
CA SER A 210 -5.57 4.53 -7.39
C SER A 210 -6.43 4.22 -6.17
N CYS A 211 -7.17 3.12 -6.21
CA CYS A 211 -7.84 2.60 -5.01
C CYS A 211 -6.89 1.83 -4.08
N THR A 212 -5.66 1.55 -4.53
CA THR A 212 -4.61 0.91 -3.72
C THR A 212 -3.27 1.62 -3.89
N PRO A 213 -3.12 2.90 -3.49
CA PRO A 213 -1.87 3.61 -3.64
C PRO A 213 -0.85 3.15 -2.58
N THR A 214 0.42 3.28 -2.93
CA THR A 214 1.54 3.18 -1.99
C THR A 214 1.80 4.55 -1.38
N ALA A 215 1.73 4.64 -0.05
CA ALA A 215 1.99 5.83 0.74
C ALA A 215 3.38 5.78 1.40
N SER A 216 4.23 6.76 1.09
CA SER A 216 5.56 7.02 1.67
C SER A 216 5.70 8.49 2.16
N PRO A 217 4.84 8.97 3.06
CA PRO A 217 4.94 10.34 3.58
C PRO A 217 6.20 10.52 4.46
N THR A 218 6.76 11.73 4.46
CA THR A 218 7.92 12.09 5.32
C THR A 218 7.53 12.54 6.73
N THR A 219 6.26 12.85 6.96
CA THR A 219 5.69 13.22 8.26
C THR A 219 4.32 12.57 8.43
N THR A 220 3.86 12.41 9.67
CA THR A 220 2.54 11.81 9.95
C THR A 220 1.45 12.53 9.14
N THR A 221 0.80 11.79 8.25
CA THR A 221 -0.14 12.34 7.28
C THR A 221 -1.47 11.59 7.37
N THR A 222 -2.57 12.34 7.42
CA THR A 222 -3.92 11.79 7.30
C THR A 222 -4.41 12.00 5.87
N TYR A 223 -4.76 10.91 5.22
CA TYR A 223 -5.31 10.89 3.87
C TYR A 223 -6.84 10.77 3.93
N ASP A 224 -7.49 11.61 3.15
CA ASP A 224 -8.92 11.69 2.95
C ASP A 224 -9.28 11.02 1.63
N LEU A 225 -10.10 9.98 1.70
CA LEU A 225 -10.64 9.25 0.55
C LEU A 225 -12.03 9.77 0.19
N THR A 226 -12.17 10.08 -1.10
CA THR A 226 -13.45 10.21 -1.79
C THR A 226 -13.53 9.12 -2.86
N VAL A 227 -14.70 8.49 -3.02
CA VAL A 227 -14.93 7.51 -4.08
C VAL A 227 -16.08 7.94 -4.98
N ALA A 228 -16.10 7.47 -6.23
CA ALA A 228 -17.22 7.70 -7.13
C ALA A 228 -17.70 6.42 -7.81
N THR A 229 -19.01 6.32 -8.07
CA THR A 229 -19.58 5.23 -8.89
C THR A 229 -19.15 5.36 -10.36
N ALA A 230 -19.33 4.32 -11.16
CA ALA A 230 -19.15 4.39 -12.62
C ALA A 230 -20.00 5.49 -13.30
N GLY A 231 -21.14 5.84 -12.71
CA GLY A 231 -22.01 6.95 -13.15
C GLY A 231 -21.58 8.34 -12.65
N GLY A 232 -20.39 8.49 -12.07
CA GLY A 232 -19.82 9.78 -11.64
C GLY A 232 -20.30 10.31 -10.29
N CYS A 233 -21.10 9.54 -9.55
CA CYS A 233 -21.64 9.96 -8.24
C CYS A 233 -20.58 9.85 -7.14
N THR A 234 -20.17 10.96 -6.52
CA THR A 234 -19.15 10.99 -5.45
C THR A 234 -19.73 10.62 -4.08
N SER A 235 -18.89 10.14 -3.17
CA SER A 235 -19.29 9.61 -1.88
C SER A 235 -19.92 10.63 -0.94
N GLY A 236 -20.89 10.16 -0.14
CA GLY A 236 -21.63 11.00 0.82
C GLY A 236 -20.79 11.44 2.00
N ASN A 237 -19.80 10.63 2.34
CA ASN A 237 -18.81 10.84 3.37
C ASN A 237 -17.40 10.99 2.76
N THR A 238 -16.49 11.49 3.59
CA THR A 238 -15.04 11.38 3.40
C THR A 238 -14.52 10.37 4.41
N SER A 239 -13.84 9.32 3.95
CA SER A 239 -13.19 8.35 4.84
C SER A 239 -11.75 8.75 5.08
N LYS A 240 -11.25 8.61 6.30
CA LYS A 240 -9.88 8.99 6.66
C LYS A 240 -9.03 7.78 6.97
N VAL A 241 -7.74 7.84 6.66
CA VAL A 241 -6.73 6.89 7.10
C VAL A 241 -5.46 7.67 7.45
N THR A 242 -4.83 7.33 8.57
CA THR A 242 -3.62 8.02 9.03
C THR A 242 -2.42 7.10 8.91
N VAL A 243 -1.38 7.58 8.23
CA VAL A 243 -0.05 6.98 8.22
C VAL A 243 0.80 7.76 9.21
N THR A 244 1.22 7.10 10.28
CA THR A 244 2.02 7.70 11.35
C THR A 244 3.49 7.49 11.04
N VAL A 245 4.24 8.58 10.89
CA VAL A 245 5.70 8.54 10.72
C VAL A 245 6.32 8.83 12.07
N VAL A 246 7.02 7.85 12.63
CA VAL A 246 7.71 7.97 13.92
C VAL A 246 9.19 8.17 13.62
N PRO A 247 9.80 9.28 14.09
CA PRO A 247 11.23 9.47 13.99
C PRO A 247 11.97 8.32 14.66
N ASP A 248 13.01 7.84 14.00
CA ASP A 248 13.90 6.86 14.59
C ASP A 248 14.91 7.56 15.52
N VAL A 249 14.85 7.20 16.80
CA VAL A 249 15.65 7.78 17.89
C VAL A 249 16.39 6.69 18.67
N THR A 250 16.31 5.46 18.21
CA THR A 250 16.93 4.30 18.86
C THR A 250 18.23 3.97 18.16
N ASP A 251 19.28 3.72 18.93
CA ASP A 251 20.54 3.25 18.36
C ASP A 251 20.38 1.82 17.81
N PRO A 252 21.09 1.47 16.72
CA PRO A 252 21.20 0.09 16.26
C PRO A 252 21.69 -0.86 17.35
N SER A 253 21.08 -2.04 17.44
CA SER A 253 21.57 -3.11 18.33
C SER A 253 22.76 -3.81 17.70
N VAL A 254 23.97 -3.49 18.15
CA VAL A 254 25.21 -4.07 17.63
C VAL A 254 25.55 -5.39 18.32
N THR A 255 25.91 -6.40 17.53
CA THR A 255 26.54 -7.63 18.00
C THR A 255 28.00 -7.62 17.57
N ALA A 256 28.91 -7.45 18.53
CA ALA A 256 30.34 -7.55 18.28
C ALA A 256 30.74 -9.00 17.94
N PRO A 257 31.81 -9.21 17.15
CA PRO A 257 32.36 -10.54 16.94
C PRO A 257 32.89 -11.13 18.25
N ALA A 258 33.01 -12.46 18.31
CA ALA A 258 33.63 -13.13 19.44
C ALA A 258 35.05 -12.60 19.67
N ALA A 259 35.47 -12.52 20.94
CA ALA A 259 36.83 -12.12 21.29
C ALA A 259 37.85 -12.99 20.56
N VAL A 260 38.95 -12.38 20.12
CA VAL A 260 40.00 -13.05 19.36
C VAL A 260 41.29 -13.08 20.17
N THR A 261 41.96 -14.23 20.14
CA THR A 261 43.33 -14.35 20.64
C THR A 261 44.25 -14.62 19.47
N VAL A 262 45.32 -13.84 19.35
CA VAL A 262 46.36 -14.02 18.33
C VAL A 262 47.72 -14.02 19.00
N ASP A 263 48.68 -14.68 18.37
CA ASP A 263 50.07 -14.62 18.79
C ASP A 263 50.73 -13.45 18.10
N GLN A 264 51.68 -12.82 18.79
CA GLN A 264 52.42 -11.67 18.31
C GLN A 264 53.21 -12.02 17.03
N PRO A 265 52.81 -11.52 15.84
CA PRO A 265 53.50 -11.83 14.60
C PRO A 265 54.44 -10.70 14.16
N LEU A 266 54.49 -9.56 14.87
CA LEU A 266 55.40 -8.48 14.57
C LEU A 266 55.82 -7.66 15.79
N CYS A 267 56.90 -6.92 15.62
CA CYS A 267 57.30 -5.87 16.54
C CYS A 267 56.58 -4.56 16.17
N CYS A 268 55.46 -4.28 16.81
CA CYS A 268 54.87 -2.94 16.80
C CYS A 268 54.59 -2.47 18.23
N GLY A 269 54.47 -1.16 18.40
CA GLY A 269 54.34 -0.56 19.72
C GLY A 269 55.61 -0.67 20.55
N ALA A 270 55.46 -0.55 21.87
CA ALA A 270 56.58 -0.61 22.81
C ALA A 270 57.02 -2.04 23.15
N SER A 271 56.07 -2.97 23.21
CA SER A 271 56.27 -4.32 23.75
C SER A 271 56.07 -5.44 22.72
N GLY A 272 55.81 -5.09 21.46
CA GLY A 272 55.36 -6.07 20.45
C GLY A 272 53.83 -6.11 20.33
N GLY A 273 53.34 -6.57 19.18
CA GLY A 273 51.90 -6.56 18.92
C GLY A 273 51.49 -7.31 17.67
N ALA A 274 50.23 -7.12 17.28
CA ALA A 274 49.66 -7.67 16.05
C ALA A 274 48.90 -6.59 15.28
N THR A 275 48.87 -6.72 13.95
CA THR A 275 48.02 -5.91 13.07
C THR A 275 47.09 -6.84 12.29
N GLY A 276 45.98 -6.30 11.75
CA GLY A 276 45.14 -7.07 10.84
C GLY A 276 45.90 -7.52 9.58
N THR A 277 46.92 -6.77 9.16
CA THR A 277 47.75 -7.11 7.99
C THR A 277 48.59 -8.36 8.23
N SER A 278 49.07 -8.55 9.46
CA SER A 278 49.94 -9.67 9.85
C SER A 278 49.17 -10.90 10.36
N SER A 279 47.89 -10.74 10.73
CA SER A 279 47.06 -11.84 11.25
C SER A 279 45.69 -11.85 10.59
N ALA A 280 45.43 -12.91 9.82
CA ALA A 280 44.15 -13.11 9.16
C ALA A 280 42.98 -13.21 10.16
N ALA A 281 43.22 -13.79 11.34
CA ALA A 281 42.23 -13.87 12.41
C ALA A 281 41.88 -12.48 12.97
N LEU A 282 42.89 -11.61 13.15
CA LEU A 282 42.67 -10.23 13.59
C LEU A 282 41.99 -9.39 12.51
N ALA A 283 42.37 -9.54 11.23
CA ALA A 283 41.66 -8.89 10.14
C ALA A 283 40.18 -9.31 10.07
N ALA A 284 39.90 -10.61 10.23
CA ALA A 284 38.53 -11.12 10.25
C ALA A 284 37.74 -10.58 11.44
N PHE A 285 38.35 -10.49 12.62
CA PHE A 285 37.77 -9.85 13.80
C PHE A 285 37.42 -8.38 13.53
N LEU A 286 38.37 -7.59 13.00
CA LEU A 286 38.17 -6.17 12.70
C LEU A 286 37.17 -5.91 11.56
N ALA A 287 36.93 -6.88 10.69
CA ALA A 287 35.90 -6.83 9.65
C ALA A 287 34.54 -7.37 10.12
N GLY A 288 34.51 -8.06 11.26
CA GLY A 288 33.33 -8.71 11.80
C GLY A 288 32.32 -7.75 12.45
N GLY A 289 31.36 -8.36 13.13
CA GLY A 289 30.22 -7.70 13.76
C GLY A 289 29.01 -7.63 12.85
N SER A 290 27.86 -7.38 13.46
CA SER A 290 26.60 -7.13 12.79
C SER A 290 25.76 -6.15 13.59
N ALA A 291 24.74 -5.57 12.98
CA ALA A 291 23.75 -4.77 13.67
C ALA A 291 22.37 -5.05 13.10
N THR A 292 21.37 -4.89 13.96
CA THR A 292 19.95 -4.89 13.60
C THR A 292 19.33 -3.60 14.11
N ASP A 293 18.44 -3.03 13.34
CA ASP A 293 17.63 -1.88 13.76
C ASP A 293 16.16 -2.06 13.37
N GLY A 294 15.26 -1.41 14.11
CA GLY A 294 13.82 -1.52 13.89
C GLY A 294 13.31 -0.74 12.66
N CYS A 295 14.02 0.33 12.29
CA CYS A 295 13.66 1.25 11.23
C CYS A 295 14.56 1.16 10.01
N ASP A 296 15.83 0.79 10.21
CA ASP A 296 16.83 0.57 9.17
C ASP A 296 17.16 -0.93 9.01
N PRO A 297 16.79 -1.56 7.87
CA PRO A 297 17.09 -2.96 7.63
C PRO A 297 18.59 -3.23 7.38
N ALA A 298 19.41 -2.20 7.14
CA ALA A 298 20.83 -2.34 6.86
C ALA A 298 21.68 -1.20 7.45
N PRO A 299 21.83 -1.16 8.80
CA PRO A 299 22.67 -0.16 9.45
C PRO A 299 24.09 -0.14 8.86
N ALA A 300 24.60 1.06 8.59
CA ALA A 300 25.91 1.27 7.99
C ALA A 300 27.02 0.98 9.00
N ARG A 301 27.95 0.10 8.62
CA ARG A 301 29.12 -0.21 9.43
C ARG A 301 30.08 0.98 9.47
N LEU A 302 30.46 1.43 10.65
CA LEU A 302 31.55 2.38 10.84
C LEU A 302 32.87 1.64 11.13
N ALA A 303 34.00 2.33 11.00
CA ALA A 303 35.26 1.77 11.45
C ALA A 303 35.17 1.46 12.96
N PRO A 304 35.59 0.25 13.40
CA PRO A 304 35.67 -0.05 14.82
C PRO A 304 36.69 0.89 15.48
N GLN A 305 36.60 1.10 16.80
CA GLN A 305 37.50 2.01 17.51
C GLN A 305 38.25 1.34 18.66
N VAL A 306 39.45 1.84 18.91
CA VAL A 306 40.25 1.55 20.10
C VAL A 306 40.58 2.89 20.76
N GLY A 307 40.13 3.09 22.00
CA GLY A 307 40.37 4.37 22.70
C GLY A 307 39.80 5.60 21.96
N GLY A 308 38.72 5.42 21.19
CA GLY A 308 38.09 6.49 20.40
C GLY A 308 38.75 6.79 19.05
N VAL A 309 39.79 6.05 18.66
CA VAL A 309 40.46 6.18 17.36
C VAL A 309 40.08 5.01 16.46
N ASP A 310 39.80 5.30 15.19
CA ASP A 310 39.43 4.28 14.21
C ASP A 310 40.55 3.25 14.04
N ALA A 311 40.19 1.98 14.25
CA ALA A 311 41.03 0.83 14.07
C ALA A 311 40.91 0.30 12.64
N THR A 312 42.07 0.02 12.04
CA THR A 312 42.22 -0.52 10.69
C THR A 312 43.12 -1.76 10.72
N ASN A 313 43.28 -2.43 9.59
CA ASN A 313 44.26 -3.53 9.49
C ASN A 313 45.72 -3.09 9.69
N ALA A 314 46.01 -1.78 9.72
CA ALA A 314 47.33 -1.24 10.06
C ALA A 314 47.47 -0.86 11.55
N THR A 315 46.37 -0.86 12.31
CA THR A 315 46.41 -0.54 13.74
C THR A 315 47.19 -1.62 14.48
N CYS A 316 48.19 -1.20 15.25
CA CYS A 316 48.93 -2.08 16.14
C CYS A 316 48.13 -2.30 17.42
N PHE A 317 47.80 -3.56 17.68
CA PHE A 317 47.31 -4.04 18.96
C PHE A 317 48.51 -4.54 19.75
N GLU A 318 48.91 -3.80 20.78
CA GLU A 318 50.02 -4.20 21.65
C GLU A 318 49.69 -5.49 22.42
N ALA A 319 50.74 -6.16 22.89
CA ALA A 319 50.62 -7.34 23.76
C ALA A 319 49.66 -7.10 24.94
N GLY A 320 48.90 -8.14 25.28
CA GLY A 320 47.83 -8.08 26.28
C GLY A 320 46.43 -7.93 25.65
N THR A 321 45.46 -7.54 26.47
CA THR A 321 44.05 -7.46 26.06
C THR A 321 43.64 -6.02 25.78
N THR A 322 43.20 -5.77 24.55
CA THR A 322 42.66 -4.49 24.09
C THR A 322 41.16 -4.61 23.82
N SER A 323 40.37 -3.66 24.34
CA SER A 323 38.94 -3.55 24.01
C SER A 323 38.76 -2.81 22.68
N VAL A 324 37.86 -3.33 21.84
CA VAL A 324 37.52 -2.78 20.52
C VAL A 324 36.03 -2.54 20.44
N ASP A 325 35.64 -1.30 20.13
CA ASP A 325 34.25 -0.90 20.00
C ASP A 325 33.81 -1.02 18.54
N PHE A 326 32.89 -1.94 18.28
CA PHE A 326 32.22 -2.09 16.99
C PHE A 326 31.02 -1.17 16.94
N ARG A 327 30.86 -0.45 15.83
CA ARG A 327 29.88 0.63 15.73
C ARG A 327 29.14 0.58 14.41
N TYR A 328 27.84 0.82 14.47
CA TYR A 328 26.96 0.89 13.31
C TYR A 328 26.09 2.13 13.43
N GLN A 329 25.84 2.77 12.30
CA GLN A 329 25.00 3.96 12.20
C GLN A 329 23.75 3.64 11.37
N ASP A 330 22.57 3.97 11.88
CA ASP A 330 21.33 3.85 11.09
C ASP A 330 21.15 5.02 10.09
N ALA A 331 20.12 4.92 9.26
CA ALA A 331 19.72 5.98 8.33
C ALA A 331 19.29 7.30 9.00
N ALA A 332 18.91 7.30 10.28
CA ALA A 332 18.58 8.51 11.04
C ALA A 332 19.84 9.19 11.65
N GLY A 333 20.97 8.49 11.65
CA GLY A 333 22.26 8.93 12.13
C GLY A 333 22.59 8.49 13.56
N ASN A 334 21.74 7.70 14.23
CA ASN A 334 22.02 7.19 15.58
C ASN A 334 23.11 6.11 15.51
N VAL A 335 23.92 5.96 16.56
CA VAL A 335 25.12 5.11 16.54
C VAL A 335 25.10 4.14 17.69
N GLY A 336 24.88 2.87 17.35
CA GLY A 336 25.00 1.76 18.29
C GLY A 336 26.43 1.29 18.43
N THR A 337 26.78 0.81 19.63
CA THR A 337 28.12 0.26 19.92
C THR A 337 28.04 -1.06 20.68
N ALA A 338 28.99 -1.95 20.41
CA ALA A 338 29.25 -3.14 21.24
C ALA A 338 30.74 -3.44 21.27
N SER A 339 31.26 -3.82 22.43
CA SER A 339 32.67 -4.07 22.62
C SER A 339 33.00 -5.55 22.57
N SER A 340 34.16 -5.88 22.02
CA SER A 340 34.80 -7.19 22.12
C SER A 340 36.30 -7.01 22.29
N SER A 341 37.03 -8.07 22.63
CA SER A 341 38.44 -7.95 22.96
C SER A 341 39.36 -8.67 21.97
N VAL A 342 40.52 -8.05 21.73
CA VAL A 342 41.67 -8.67 21.09
C VAL A 342 42.67 -8.97 22.19
N THR A 343 43.13 -10.21 22.30
CA THR A 343 44.26 -10.57 23.16
C THR A 343 45.44 -10.96 22.29
N VAL A 344 46.54 -10.21 22.41
CA VAL A 344 47.80 -10.53 21.74
C VAL A 344 48.73 -11.19 22.75
N ARG A 345 49.08 -12.45 22.51
CA ARG A 345 50.02 -13.20 23.36
C ARG A 345 51.44 -12.94 22.89
N LEU A 346 52.33 -12.70 23.84
CA LEU A 346 53.74 -12.41 23.59
C LEU A 346 54.52 -13.71 23.47
N PHE A 347 55.41 -13.82 22.47
CA PHE A 347 56.36 -14.93 22.42
C PHE A 347 57.31 -14.83 23.62
N GLY A 348 57.54 -15.97 24.28
CA GLY A 348 58.37 -16.05 25.48
C GLY A 348 57.66 -15.69 26.80
N ASP A 349 56.42 -15.19 26.78
CA ASP A 349 55.55 -15.05 27.98
C ASP A 349 54.81 -16.38 28.18
N LEU A 350 55.46 -17.29 28.88
CA LEU A 350 55.05 -18.69 29.02
C LEU A 350 54.09 -18.90 30.19
N ASP A 351 54.11 -18.01 31.18
CA ASP A 351 53.15 -18.01 32.29
C ASP A 351 51.90 -17.14 32.03
N LEU A 352 51.88 -16.39 30.92
CA LEU A 352 50.82 -15.45 30.54
C LEU A 352 50.63 -14.33 31.59
N GLY A 353 51.71 -13.93 32.26
CA GLY A 353 51.77 -12.84 33.21
C GLY A 353 51.71 -11.44 32.57
N GLY A 354 51.85 -11.36 31.24
CA GLY A 354 51.82 -10.12 30.46
C GLY A 354 53.18 -9.47 30.26
N SER A 355 54.26 -10.15 30.63
CA SER A 355 55.64 -9.70 30.41
C SER A 355 56.55 -10.90 30.23
N VAL A 356 57.51 -10.81 29.30
CA VAL A 356 58.61 -11.77 29.24
C VAL A 356 59.62 -11.41 30.34
N ASP A 357 59.75 -12.25 31.36
CA ASP A 357 60.62 -12.04 32.52
C ASP A 357 61.33 -13.34 33.00
N PRO A 358 62.20 -13.31 34.02
CA PRO A 358 62.89 -14.51 34.49
C PRO A 358 61.99 -15.66 34.96
N ALA A 359 60.72 -15.41 35.30
CA ALA A 359 59.74 -16.45 35.63
C ALA A 359 59.47 -17.34 34.40
N ASP A 360 59.37 -16.75 33.20
CA ASP A 360 59.20 -17.51 31.96
C ASP A 360 60.40 -18.41 31.69
N MET A 361 61.60 -17.97 32.05
CA MET A 361 62.81 -18.79 31.93
C MET A 361 62.73 -20.03 32.83
N VAL A 362 62.20 -19.87 34.04
CA VAL A 362 61.96 -21.00 34.96
C VAL A 362 60.89 -21.93 34.40
N VAL A 363 59.84 -21.39 33.79
CA VAL A 363 58.78 -22.17 33.13
C VAL A 363 59.36 -22.99 31.98
N LEU A 364 60.13 -22.39 31.08
CA LEU A 364 60.75 -23.09 29.95
C LEU A 364 61.74 -24.16 30.40
N GLN A 365 62.55 -23.86 31.42
CA GLN A 365 63.48 -24.84 31.99
C GLN A 365 62.72 -26.02 32.65
N SER A 366 61.59 -25.74 33.30
CA SER A 366 60.74 -26.79 33.89
C SER A 366 60.08 -27.68 32.84
N TYR A 367 59.75 -27.14 31.66
CA TYR A 367 59.28 -27.92 30.51
C TYR A 367 60.34 -28.94 30.06
N PHE A 368 61.60 -28.54 29.89
CA PHE A 368 62.68 -29.47 29.52
C PHE A 368 63.01 -30.50 30.60
N ASN A 369 62.70 -30.22 31.86
CA ASN A 369 62.81 -31.16 32.98
C ASN A 369 61.56 -32.03 33.16
N PHE A 370 60.59 -31.97 32.25
CA PHE A 370 59.29 -32.68 32.34
C PHE A 370 58.49 -32.34 33.61
N ALA A 371 58.69 -31.16 34.17
CA ALA A 371 58.07 -30.68 35.40
C ALA A 371 56.90 -29.69 35.16
N ALA A 372 56.76 -29.17 33.94
CA ALA A 372 55.60 -28.37 33.52
C ALA A 372 55.01 -28.89 32.20
N THR A 373 53.71 -28.69 32.03
CA THR A 373 52.96 -29.08 30.83
C THR A 373 52.40 -27.83 30.16
N PRO A 374 52.64 -27.59 28.86
CA PRO A 374 52.08 -26.44 28.15
C PRO A 374 50.55 -26.37 28.26
N GLY A 375 50.02 -25.16 28.42
CA GLY A 375 48.61 -24.90 28.70
C GLY A 375 48.17 -25.15 30.14
N VAL A 376 49.07 -25.52 31.06
CA VAL A 376 48.79 -25.76 32.47
C VAL A 376 49.74 -24.92 33.33
N PRO A 377 49.23 -24.09 34.27
CA PRO A 377 50.09 -23.33 35.17
C PRO A 377 51.12 -24.24 35.88
N PRO A 378 52.41 -23.83 35.93
CA PRO A 378 52.90 -22.49 35.61
C PRO A 378 53.18 -22.22 34.12
N PHE A 379 53.11 -23.22 33.22
CA PHE A 379 53.21 -23.01 31.76
C PHE A 379 51.82 -22.82 31.15
N ALA A 380 51.22 -21.65 31.37
CA ALA A 380 49.86 -21.35 30.89
C ALA A 380 49.77 -21.16 29.37
N ALA A 381 50.87 -20.76 28.72
CA ALA A 381 50.91 -20.56 27.28
C ALA A 381 50.88 -21.87 26.48
N PRO A 382 50.41 -21.85 25.21
CA PRO A 382 50.66 -22.94 24.27
C PRO A 382 52.16 -23.13 23.99
N VAL A 383 52.57 -24.36 23.72
CA VAL A 383 53.99 -24.71 23.46
C VAL A 383 54.61 -23.90 22.31
N GLY A 384 53.82 -23.50 21.32
CA GLY A 384 54.31 -22.71 20.18
C GLY A 384 54.83 -21.32 20.56
N LEU A 385 54.41 -20.76 21.70
CA LEU A 385 54.97 -19.49 22.19
C LEU A 385 56.36 -19.63 22.83
N ALA A 386 56.86 -20.86 22.98
CA ALA A 386 58.21 -21.16 23.45
C ALA A 386 59.21 -21.48 22.31
N ASP A 387 58.75 -21.58 21.05
CA ASP A 387 59.62 -21.70 19.87
C ASP A 387 60.04 -20.28 19.44
N LEU A 388 61.12 -19.80 20.04
CA LEU A 388 61.65 -18.45 19.86
C LEU A 388 62.66 -18.38 18.70
N THR A 389 63.21 -19.51 18.28
CA THR A 389 64.04 -19.62 17.07
C THR A 389 63.19 -19.70 15.79
N HIS A 390 61.90 -20.04 15.92
CA HIS A 390 60.94 -20.23 14.84
C HIS A 390 61.34 -21.36 13.89
N ASP A 391 62.01 -22.38 14.42
CA ASP A 391 62.47 -23.53 13.65
C ASP A 391 61.54 -24.75 13.78
N THR A 392 60.38 -24.57 14.41
CA THR A 392 59.32 -25.55 14.69
C THR A 392 59.62 -26.52 15.83
N PHE A 393 60.77 -26.37 16.50
CA PHE A 393 61.15 -27.16 17.66
C PHE A 393 61.29 -26.25 18.88
N VAL A 394 60.78 -26.72 20.03
CA VAL A 394 61.11 -26.12 21.33
C VAL A 394 62.29 -26.88 21.91
N ASP A 395 63.46 -26.28 21.88
CA ASP A 395 64.74 -26.88 22.25
C ASP A 395 65.66 -25.91 23.05
N PRO A 396 66.86 -26.33 23.48
CA PRO A 396 67.74 -25.47 24.27
C PRO A 396 68.16 -24.15 23.58
N ALA A 397 68.06 -24.04 22.24
CA ALA A 397 68.33 -22.81 21.52
C ALA A 397 67.29 -21.73 21.84
N ASP A 398 66.03 -22.09 22.08
CA ASP A 398 64.99 -21.14 22.52
C ASP A 398 65.31 -20.54 23.87
N MET A 399 65.86 -21.33 24.80
CA MET A 399 66.29 -20.78 26.10
C MET A 399 67.39 -19.73 25.94
N VAL A 400 68.28 -19.88 24.94
CA VAL A 400 69.33 -18.89 24.66
C VAL A 400 68.70 -17.60 24.14
N ILE A 401 67.70 -17.69 23.26
CA ILE A 401 66.95 -16.52 22.78
C ILE A 401 66.22 -15.83 23.94
N LEU A 402 65.49 -16.58 24.77
CA LEU A 402 64.79 -16.05 25.94
C LEU A 402 65.77 -15.38 26.92
N GLN A 403 66.90 -16.00 27.20
CA GLN A 403 67.95 -15.43 28.05
C GLN A 403 68.56 -14.15 27.45
N SER A 404 68.66 -14.06 26.12
CA SER A 404 69.16 -12.87 25.43
C SER A 404 68.21 -11.68 25.54
N TYR A 405 66.90 -11.92 25.58
CA TYR A 405 65.87 -10.89 25.76
C TYR A 405 66.12 -10.05 27.02
N PHE A 406 66.41 -10.71 28.15
CA PHE A 406 66.68 -10.05 29.44
C PHE A 406 68.00 -9.29 29.47
N ASN A 407 69.02 -9.77 28.77
CA ASN A 407 70.38 -9.24 28.86
C ASN A 407 70.67 -8.09 27.89
N PHE A 408 69.93 -8.00 26.77
CA PHE A 408 70.20 -7.04 25.69
C PHE A 408 69.08 -6.03 25.45
N ALA A 409 68.03 -6.02 26.28
CA ALA A 409 66.88 -5.12 26.15
C ALA A 409 66.25 -5.17 24.74
N VAL A 410 66.08 -6.39 24.21
CA VAL A 410 65.36 -6.59 22.95
C VAL A 410 63.91 -6.17 23.18
N SER A 411 63.37 -5.29 22.34
CA SER A 411 62.03 -4.71 22.56
C SER A 411 60.89 -5.69 22.25
N CYS A 412 61.17 -6.84 21.62
CA CYS A 412 60.16 -7.73 21.06
C CYS A 412 60.76 -9.09 20.60
N LEU A 413 59.99 -10.18 20.73
CA LEU A 413 60.34 -11.55 20.32
C LEU A 413 59.47 -12.09 19.15
N ALA A 414 59.16 -11.26 18.15
CA ALA A 414 58.30 -11.69 17.03
C ALA A 414 58.97 -12.73 16.10
N PRO A 415 58.18 -13.60 15.43
CA PRO A 415 58.61 -14.54 14.38
C PRO A 415 59.35 -13.98 13.17
#